data_AF-U1QYE9-F1
#
_entry.id   AF-U1QYE9-F1
#
_cell.length_a   1.000
_cell.length_b   1.000
_cell.length_c   1.000
_cell.angle_alpha   90.00
_cell.angle_beta   90.00
_cell.angle_gamma   90.00
#
_symmetry.space_group_name_H-M   'P 1'
#
loop_
_entity.id
_entity.type
_entity.pdbx_description
1 polymer ?
#
loop_
_entity_poly.entity_id
_entity_poly.type
_entity_poly.pdbx_seq_one_letter_code
_entity_poly.pdbx_strand_id
1 'polypeptide(L)'
;MDAIGTYGDGSDYDSEINWELKKLFTLGRLGNFYPLLLALWDEYEADRLTRDELYEILQLIEVASFRIYSIADRRSDTGESKFYRLANNVATNNRDADWIISKLQSHIESIEYDFTDSLRNPNAYDRFRYKDIRYLFYSYDLYLRQEGMGGAAPSLVKAVENADNDYTIEHIWPQNTSRLELTEEEERTHDEIKHSLGNLTLAVDSRGAAWSNLPYDVKRNRVKENKPDYMNSDFPMTRNISREYGTWGQKQIESRLKKLIKYAEKRWSLDASEREPYASIKPSELE
;
A
#
# COMPACT_ATOMS: atom_id res chain seq x y z
N MET A 1 15.20 -0.94 18.17
CA MET A 1 13.83 -1.02 18.70
C MET A 1 13.48 -2.49 18.71
N ASP A 2 13.98 -3.19 19.73
CA ASP A 2 13.84 -4.63 19.85
C ASP A 2 12.43 -4.99 20.34
N ALA A 3 11.85 -5.98 19.66
CA ALA A 3 10.82 -6.91 20.11
C ALA A 3 9.56 -6.33 20.79
N ILE A 4 8.57 -5.94 19.98
CA ILE A 4 7.15 -6.08 20.34
C ILE A 4 6.65 -7.44 19.80
N GLY A 5 7.27 -8.54 20.23
CA GLY A 5 6.97 -9.86 19.65
C GLY A 5 7.42 -11.08 20.43
N THR A 6 7.87 -10.95 21.67
CA THR A 6 8.24 -12.11 22.50
C THR A 6 7.56 -12.06 23.86
N TYR A 7 6.24 -12.16 23.85
CA TYR A 7 5.47 -12.66 24.98
C TYR A 7 4.64 -13.84 24.46
N GLY A 8 5.05 -15.05 24.83
CA GLY A 8 4.50 -16.31 24.36
C GLY A 8 5.63 -17.33 24.19
N ASP A 9 5.56 -18.43 24.94
CA ASP A 9 6.40 -19.61 24.71
C ASP A 9 6.28 -20.02 23.24
N GLY A 10 7.30 -20.67 22.66
CA GLY A 10 7.46 -20.88 21.21
C GLY A 10 6.37 -21.67 20.45
N SER A 11 5.17 -21.87 21.05
CA SER A 11 3.98 -22.49 20.49
C SER A 11 2.86 -21.53 20.05
N ASP A 12 2.91 -20.22 20.37
CA ASP A 12 1.81 -19.24 20.11
C ASP A 12 2.08 -18.24 18.95
N TYR A 13 3.09 -18.47 18.12
CA TYR A 13 3.38 -17.57 17.00
C TYR A 13 2.38 -17.76 15.85
N ASP A 14 1.32 -16.94 15.82
CA ASP A 14 0.44 -16.84 14.66
C ASP A 14 1.03 -15.90 13.60
N SER A 15 1.53 -16.51 12.53
CA SER A 15 2.21 -15.78 11.45
C SER A 15 1.30 -14.81 10.68
N GLU A 16 -0.03 -15.04 10.63
CA GLU A 16 -0.94 -14.11 9.94
C GLU A 16 -1.31 -12.95 10.85
N ILE A 17 -1.61 -13.20 12.13
CA ILE A 17 -1.87 -12.11 13.09
C ILE A 17 -0.66 -11.20 13.20
N ASN A 18 0.55 -11.78 13.27
CA ASN A 18 1.79 -11.01 13.25
C ASN A 18 1.95 -10.19 11.96
N TRP A 19 1.55 -10.75 10.81
CA TRP A 19 1.57 -10.03 9.54
C TRP A 19 0.62 -8.83 9.54
N GLU A 20 -0.62 -9.01 10.04
CA GLU A 20 -1.58 -7.92 10.18
C GLU A 20 -1.06 -6.81 11.10
N LEU A 21 -0.51 -7.17 12.25
CA LEU A 21 0.10 -6.20 13.16
C LEU A 21 1.29 -5.48 12.52
N LYS A 22 2.19 -6.19 11.83
CA LYS A 22 3.31 -5.58 11.08
C LYS A 22 2.82 -4.56 10.06
N LYS A 23 1.74 -4.85 9.32
CA LYS A 23 1.09 -3.89 8.39
C LYS A 23 0.60 -2.64 9.12
N LEU A 24 -0.13 -2.82 10.22
CA LEU A 24 -0.67 -1.74 11.04
C LEU A 24 0.42 -0.82 11.61
N PHE A 25 1.46 -1.40 12.23
CA PHE A 25 2.58 -0.63 12.78
C PHE A 25 3.38 0.06 11.68
N THR A 26 3.56 -0.60 10.54
CA THR A 26 4.22 0.00 9.37
C THR A 26 3.41 1.19 8.86
N LEU A 27 2.07 1.16 8.77
CA LEU A 27 1.31 2.34 8.35
C LEU A 27 1.47 3.53 9.32
N GLY A 28 1.70 3.26 10.60
CA GLY A 28 2.05 4.29 11.61
C GLY A 28 0.91 5.27 11.91
N ARG A 29 -0.35 4.85 11.73
CA ARG A 29 -1.56 5.67 11.92
C ARG A 29 -2.47 5.11 13.02
N LEU A 30 -1.86 4.51 14.06
CA LEU A 30 -2.58 3.73 15.07
C LEU A 30 -3.13 4.54 16.25
N GLY A 31 -2.89 5.86 16.31
CA GLY A 31 -3.36 6.71 17.40
C GLY A 31 -4.85 6.49 17.74
N ASN A 32 -5.71 6.45 16.72
CA ASN A 32 -7.14 6.23 16.89
C ASN A 32 -7.55 4.79 17.17
N PHE A 33 -6.64 3.83 16.95
CA PHE A 33 -6.93 2.40 17.04
C PHE A 33 -6.29 1.74 18.26
N TYR A 34 -5.34 2.37 18.96
CA TYR A 34 -4.71 1.75 20.14
C TYR A 34 -5.71 1.26 21.19
N PRO A 35 -6.73 2.04 21.61
CA PRO A 35 -7.70 1.53 22.57
C PRO A 35 -8.50 0.35 22.04
N LEU A 36 -8.80 0.34 20.73
CA LEU A 36 -9.53 -0.76 20.10
C LEU A 36 -8.67 -2.02 20.03
N LEU A 37 -7.40 -1.89 19.61
CA LEU A 37 -6.45 -3.00 19.55
C LEU A 37 -6.25 -3.66 20.92
N LEU A 38 -6.13 -2.86 21.99
CA LEU A 38 -6.03 -3.37 23.36
C LEU A 38 -7.30 -4.13 23.76
N ALA A 39 -8.47 -3.55 23.53
CA ALA A 39 -9.74 -4.21 23.85
C ALA A 39 -9.93 -5.51 23.07
N LEU A 40 -9.57 -5.54 21.79
CA LEU A 40 -9.65 -6.76 20.97
C LEU A 40 -8.69 -7.85 21.45
N TRP A 41 -7.49 -7.46 21.88
CA TRP A 41 -6.52 -8.42 22.43
C TRP A 41 -7.03 -9.04 23.73
N ASP A 42 -7.61 -8.24 24.63
CA ASP A 42 -8.22 -8.73 25.88
C ASP A 42 -9.41 -9.68 25.62
N GLU A 43 -10.21 -9.43 24.58
CA GLU A 43 -11.31 -10.32 24.18
C GLU A 43 -10.77 -11.64 23.57
N TYR A 44 -9.70 -11.57 22.78
CA TYR A 44 -9.05 -12.74 22.18
C TYR A 44 -8.41 -13.65 23.24
N GLU A 45 -7.60 -13.08 24.15
CA GLU A 45 -6.95 -13.83 25.25
C GLU A 45 -7.95 -14.48 26.22
N ALA A 46 -9.17 -13.95 26.27
CA ALA A 46 -10.22 -14.49 27.11
C ALA A 46 -11.19 -15.41 26.36
N ASP A 47 -10.80 -15.91 25.19
CA ASP A 47 -11.54 -16.83 24.31
C ASP A 47 -12.93 -16.31 23.89
N ARG A 48 -13.13 -14.98 23.88
CA ARG A 48 -14.38 -14.33 23.43
C ARG A 48 -14.33 -13.90 21.97
N LEU A 49 -13.13 -13.76 21.41
CA LEU A 49 -12.91 -13.68 19.97
C LEU A 49 -12.11 -14.91 19.53
N THR A 50 -12.55 -15.53 18.45
CA THR A 50 -11.74 -16.52 17.75
C THR A 50 -10.60 -15.83 17.01
N ARG A 51 -9.61 -16.64 16.66
CA ARG A 51 -8.45 -16.20 15.87
C ARG A 51 -8.86 -15.58 14.52
N ASP A 52 -9.81 -16.17 13.81
CA ASP A 52 -10.23 -15.69 12.48
C ASP A 52 -11.05 -14.40 12.58
N GLU A 53 -11.83 -14.23 13.65
CA GLU A 53 -12.52 -12.97 13.94
C GLU A 53 -11.54 -11.84 14.25
N LEU A 54 -10.51 -12.10 15.08
CA LEU A 54 -9.45 -11.12 15.33
C LEU A 54 -8.73 -10.74 14.03
N TYR A 55 -8.36 -11.74 13.21
CA TYR A 55 -7.70 -11.53 11.93
C TYR A 55 -8.51 -10.63 10.99
N GLU A 56 -9.82 -10.89 10.85
CA GLU A 56 -10.74 -10.08 10.05
C GLU A 56 -10.83 -8.63 10.56
N ILE A 57 -10.93 -8.44 11.88
CA ILE A 57 -11.00 -7.11 12.48
C ILE A 57 -9.69 -6.33 12.26
N LEU A 58 -8.53 -6.99 12.39
CA LEU A 58 -7.22 -6.36 12.13
C LEU A 58 -7.10 -5.92 10.66
N GLN A 59 -7.56 -6.73 9.71
CA GLN A 59 -7.61 -6.33 8.30
C GLN A 59 -8.49 -5.10 8.09
N LEU A 60 -9.65 -5.01 8.75
CA LEU A 60 -10.50 -3.82 8.67
C LEU A 60 -9.86 -2.58 9.29
N ILE A 61 -9.07 -2.72 10.36
CA ILE A 61 -8.28 -1.62 10.92
C ILE A 61 -7.20 -1.17 9.92
N GLU A 62 -6.61 -2.10 9.16
CA GLU A 62 -5.68 -1.78 8.07
C GLU A 62 -6.39 -0.97 6.97
N VAL A 63 -7.59 -1.42 6.56
CA VAL A 63 -8.45 -0.72 5.59
C VAL A 63 -8.76 0.70 6.07
N ALA A 64 -9.17 0.85 7.33
CA ALA A 64 -9.43 2.16 7.92
C ALA A 64 -8.17 3.04 7.90
N SER A 65 -7.02 2.49 8.33
CA SER A 65 -5.74 3.19 8.38
C SER A 65 -5.28 3.68 7.01
N PHE A 66 -5.45 2.84 5.99
CA PHE A 66 -5.03 3.14 4.63
C PHE A 66 -5.99 4.12 3.94
N ARG A 67 -7.30 3.80 3.90
CA ARG A 67 -8.30 4.62 3.20
C ARG A 67 -8.43 6.01 3.81
N ILE A 68 -8.66 6.09 5.12
CA ILE A 68 -8.99 7.35 5.80
C ILE A 68 -7.77 8.27 5.86
N TYR A 69 -6.62 7.75 6.28
CA TYR A 69 -5.49 8.62 6.60
C TYR A 69 -4.38 8.62 5.55
N SER A 70 -4.17 7.51 4.83
CA SER A 70 -3.06 7.42 3.85
C SER A 70 -3.43 8.03 2.51
N ILE A 71 -4.66 7.77 2.06
CA ILE A 71 -5.11 8.16 0.73
C ILE A 71 -6.04 9.37 0.77
N ALA A 72 -7.04 9.38 1.65
CA ALA A 72 -7.92 10.55 1.79
C ALA A 72 -7.25 11.72 2.53
N ASP A 73 -6.03 11.52 3.07
CA ASP A 73 -5.21 12.53 3.77
C ASP A 73 -6.01 13.29 4.85
N ARG A 74 -6.90 12.58 5.55
CA ARG A 74 -7.64 13.14 6.67
C ARG A 74 -6.68 13.34 7.85
N ARG A 75 -6.97 14.35 8.67
CA ARG A 75 -6.22 14.60 9.92
C ARG A 75 -6.20 13.35 10.79
N SER A 76 -5.09 13.15 11.49
CA SER A 76 -4.85 11.96 12.32
C SER A 76 -5.84 11.79 13.47
N ASP A 77 -6.61 12.80 13.84
CA ASP A 77 -7.68 12.78 14.87
C ASP A 77 -9.07 12.46 14.29
N THR A 78 -9.19 12.36 12.96
CA THR A 78 -10.48 12.13 12.30
C THR A 78 -11.05 10.78 12.70
N GLY A 79 -12.24 10.79 13.29
CA GLY A 79 -12.92 9.57 13.73
C GLY A 79 -12.52 9.07 15.12
N GLU A 80 -11.59 9.75 15.83
CA GLU A 80 -11.09 9.35 17.15
C GLU A 80 -12.24 9.00 18.11
N SER A 81 -13.19 9.92 18.29
CA SER A 81 -14.32 9.68 19.21
C SER A 81 -15.19 8.47 18.80
N LYS A 82 -15.27 8.13 17.51
CA LYS A 82 -16.00 6.95 17.02
C LYS A 82 -15.26 5.67 17.39
N PHE A 83 -13.96 5.61 17.06
CA PHE A 83 -13.14 4.43 17.33
C PHE A 83 -12.92 4.21 18.84
N TYR A 84 -12.79 5.27 19.64
CA TYR A 84 -12.69 5.13 21.10
C TYR A 84 -14.00 4.67 21.74
N ARG A 85 -15.15 5.16 21.25
CA ARG A 85 -16.45 4.63 21.70
C ARG A 85 -16.62 3.17 21.30
N LEU A 86 -16.16 2.77 20.10
CA LEU A 86 -16.16 1.37 19.68
C LEU A 86 -15.31 0.52 20.64
N ALA A 87 -14.07 0.93 20.90
CA ALA A 87 -13.17 0.28 21.86
C ALA A 87 -13.81 0.11 23.25
N ASN A 88 -14.40 1.18 23.80
CA ASN A 88 -15.08 1.11 25.10
C ASN A 88 -16.26 0.13 25.09
N ASN A 89 -17.00 0.01 23.98
CA ASN A 89 -18.09 -0.95 23.88
C ASN A 89 -17.59 -2.39 23.79
N VAL A 90 -16.48 -2.63 23.08
CA VAL A 90 -15.84 -3.95 23.04
C VAL A 90 -15.44 -4.35 24.46
N ALA A 91 -14.75 -3.47 25.19
CA ALA A 91 -14.24 -3.76 26.52
C ALA A 91 -15.32 -3.93 27.62
N THR A 92 -16.51 -3.31 27.46
CA THR A 92 -17.50 -3.25 28.56
C THR A 92 -18.80 -4.01 28.29
N ASN A 93 -19.14 -4.32 27.04
CA ASN A 93 -20.51 -4.73 26.68
C ASN A 93 -20.64 -6.12 26.01
N ASN A 94 -19.70 -7.04 26.22
CA ASN A 94 -19.68 -8.41 25.66
C ASN A 94 -20.25 -8.47 24.23
N ARG A 95 -19.48 -7.95 23.27
CA ARG A 95 -19.90 -7.80 21.87
C ARG A 95 -19.29 -8.92 21.03
N ASP A 96 -20.12 -9.55 20.21
CA ASP A 96 -19.64 -10.53 19.23
C ASP A 96 -18.87 -9.85 18.08
N ALA A 97 -18.11 -10.65 17.32
CA ALA A 97 -17.30 -10.16 16.22
C ALA A 97 -18.13 -9.49 15.11
N ASP A 98 -19.31 -10.06 14.78
CA ASP A 98 -20.22 -9.52 13.77
C ASP A 98 -20.61 -8.07 14.08
N TRP A 99 -20.93 -7.78 15.34
CA TRP A 99 -21.23 -6.42 15.77
C TRP A 99 -20.03 -5.49 15.64
N ILE A 100 -18.84 -5.95 16.02
CA ILE A 100 -17.60 -5.15 15.95
C ILE A 100 -17.28 -4.80 14.50
N ILE A 101 -17.28 -5.81 13.62
CA ILE A 101 -17.03 -5.70 12.18
C ILE A 101 -18.03 -4.72 11.55
N SER A 102 -19.33 -4.90 11.81
CA SER A 102 -20.38 -4.03 11.27
C SER A 102 -20.22 -2.57 11.72
N LYS A 103 -19.87 -2.33 12.99
CA LYS A 103 -19.62 -0.97 13.48
C LYS A 103 -18.36 -0.36 12.89
N LEU A 104 -17.28 -1.13 12.76
CA LEU A 104 -16.04 -0.67 12.18
C LEU A 104 -16.23 -0.27 10.71
N GLN A 105 -16.87 -1.13 9.90
CA GLN A 105 -17.24 -0.83 8.50
C GLN A 105 -18.08 0.45 8.40
N SER A 106 -19.16 0.54 9.18
CA SER A 106 -20.02 1.74 9.20
C SER A 106 -19.27 3.01 9.57
N HIS A 107 -18.29 2.92 10.47
CA HIS A 107 -17.44 4.06 10.82
C HIS A 107 -16.53 4.46 9.66
N ILE A 108 -15.90 3.49 8.99
CA ILE A 108 -15.04 3.75 7.82
C ILE A 108 -15.84 4.43 6.71
N GLU A 109 -16.99 3.87 6.32
CA GLU A 109 -17.87 4.43 5.27
C GLU A 109 -18.33 5.86 5.61
N SER A 110 -18.61 6.14 6.89
CA SER A 110 -19.05 7.47 7.31
C SER A 110 -17.95 8.54 7.27
N ILE A 111 -16.68 8.14 7.22
CA ILE A 111 -15.52 9.03 7.21
C ILE A 111 -14.95 9.14 5.78
N GLU A 112 -14.98 8.05 5.03
CA GLU A 112 -14.29 7.90 3.77
C GLU A 112 -15.19 7.17 2.75
N TYR A 113 -15.60 7.90 1.72
CA TYR A 113 -16.52 7.46 0.68
C TYR A 113 -16.00 7.72 -0.75
N ASP A 114 -14.80 8.28 -0.91
CA ASP A 114 -14.20 8.72 -2.18
C ASP A 114 -12.79 8.11 -2.40
N PHE A 115 -12.55 6.89 -1.90
CA PHE A 115 -11.22 6.26 -1.86
C PHE A 115 -10.55 6.25 -3.22
N THR A 116 -11.33 5.84 -4.22
CA THR A 116 -10.84 5.62 -5.57
C THR A 116 -10.57 6.95 -6.27
N ASP A 117 -11.39 7.97 -6.01
CA ASP A 117 -11.18 9.32 -6.54
C ASP A 117 -9.97 10.00 -5.90
N SER A 118 -9.72 9.72 -4.62
CA SER A 118 -8.49 10.15 -3.96
C SER A 118 -7.26 9.55 -4.65
N LEU A 119 -7.27 8.26 -5.00
CA LEU A 119 -6.20 7.62 -5.79
C LEU A 119 -6.05 8.20 -7.21
N ARG A 120 -7.10 8.80 -7.79
CA ARG A 120 -7.05 9.47 -9.10
C ARG A 120 -6.40 10.84 -9.06
N ASN A 121 -5.91 11.29 -7.90
CA ASN A 121 -5.30 12.62 -7.80
C ASN A 121 -4.13 12.77 -8.79
N PRO A 122 -4.19 13.75 -9.72
CA PRO A 122 -3.12 13.98 -10.69
C PRO A 122 -1.79 14.36 -10.04
N ASN A 123 -1.82 14.85 -8.79
CA ASN A 123 -0.68 15.25 -8.00
C ASN A 123 -0.36 14.30 -6.83
N ALA A 124 -0.68 13.01 -6.98
CA ALA A 124 -0.49 12.00 -5.94
C ALA A 124 0.94 11.95 -5.37
N TYR A 125 1.96 12.11 -6.22
CA TYR A 125 3.37 12.11 -5.82
C TYR A 125 3.68 13.17 -4.75
N ASP A 126 3.19 14.40 -4.93
CA ASP A 126 3.45 15.50 -3.99
C ASP A 126 2.46 15.53 -2.83
N ARG A 127 1.25 15.00 -3.03
CA ARG A 127 0.18 15.02 -2.03
C ARG A 127 0.30 13.90 -1.01
N PHE A 128 0.62 12.68 -1.45
CA PHE A 128 0.71 11.55 -0.55
C PHE A 128 2.09 11.45 0.08
N ARG A 129 2.14 10.95 1.32
CA ARG A 129 3.43 10.60 1.91
C ARG A 129 4.09 9.52 1.07
N TYR A 130 5.39 9.63 0.81
CA TYR A 130 6.12 8.60 0.07
C TYR A 130 5.98 7.21 0.69
N LYS A 131 5.90 7.14 2.01
CA LYS A 131 5.60 5.91 2.76
C LYS A 131 4.27 5.28 2.34
N ASP A 132 3.22 6.08 2.15
CA ASP A 132 1.88 5.62 1.77
C ASP A 132 1.87 5.13 0.30
N ILE A 133 2.58 5.83 -0.59
CA ILE A 133 2.79 5.37 -1.98
C ILE A 133 3.58 4.06 -2.01
N ARG A 134 4.66 3.94 -1.22
CA ARG A 134 5.44 2.70 -1.11
C ARG A 134 4.61 1.55 -0.57
N TYR A 135 3.73 1.80 0.40
CA TYR A 135 2.83 0.76 0.91
C TYR A 135 1.88 0.23 -0.17
N LEU A 136 1.24 1.13 -0.94
CA LEU A 136 0.40 0.77 -2.09
C LEU A 136 1.18 -0.08 -3.11
N PHE A 137 2.36 0.40 -3.49
CA PHE A 137 3.17 -0.21 -4.52
C PHE A 137 3.80 -1.52 -4.10
N TYR A 138 4.23 -1.63 -2.84
CA TYR A 138 4.72 -2.88 -2.27
C TYR A 138 3.62 -3.94 -2.24
N SER A 139 2.41 -3.56 -1.80
CA SER A 139 1.24 -4.45 -1.83
C SER A 139 0.95 -4.94 -3.26
N TYR A 140 0.94 -4.03 -4.24
CA TYR A 140 0.75 -4.40 -5.65
C TYR A 140 1.89 -5.26 -6.20
N ASP A 141 3.13 -5.00 -5.80
CA ASP A 141 4.30 -5.79 -6.21
C ASP A 141 4.23 -7.23 -5.67
N LEU A 142 3.79 -7.41 -4.41
CA LEU A 142 3.52 -8.73 -3.84
C LEU A 142 2.45 -9.49 -4.62
N TYR A 143 1.35 -8.83 -4.98
CA TYR A 143 0.31 -9.42 -5.81
C TYR A 143 0.87 -9.90 -7.15
N LEU A 144 1.67 -9.09 -7.84
CA LEU A 144 2.29 -9.50 -9.10
C LEU A 144 3.25 -10.70 -8.94
N ARG A 145 3.93 -10.83 -7.79
CA ARG A 145 4.78 -12.01 -7.50
C ARG A 145 3.93 -13.27 -7.37
N GLN A 146 2.82 -13.18 -6.66
CA GLN A 146 1.86 -14.28 -6.51
C GLN A 146 1.25 -14.69 -7.86
N GLU A 147 0.98 -13.73 -8.76
CA GLU A 147 0.53 -13.97 -10.13
C GLU A 147 1.63 -14.53 -11.06
N GLY A 148 2.76 -14.98 -10.52
CA GLY A 148 3.81 -15.69 -11.25
C GLY A 148 4.92 -14.82 -11.83
N MET A 149 5.01 -13.53 -11.48
CA MET A 149 6.15 -12.69 -11.91
C MET A 149 7.45 -12.95 -11.12
N GLY A 150 7.36 -13.67 -10.00
CA GLY A 150 8.49 -14.20 -9.23
C GLY A 150 9.46 -13.16 -8.63
N GLY A 151 10.54 -13.69 -8.05
CA GLY A 151 11.58 -12.93 -7.34
C GLY A 151 11.31 -12.83 -5.83
N ALA A 152 12.37 -12.68 -5.04
CA ALA A 152 12.27 -12.46 -3.60
C ALA A 152 11.69 -11.07 -3.30
N ALA A 153 10.70 -11.00 -2.40
CA ALA A 153 10.17 -9.74 -1.92
C ALA A 153 11.06 -9.23 -0.76
N PRO A 154 11.40 -7.93 -0.72
CA PRO A 154 12.01 -7.35 0.47
C PRO A 154 11.04 -7.40 1.64
N SER A 155 11.54 -7.30 2.88
CA SER A 155 10.67 -7.17 4.06
C SER A 155 9.81 -5.90 3.97
N LEU A 156 8.61 -5.95 4.56
CA LEU A 156 7.67 -4.83 4.57
C LEU A 156 8.32 -3.55 5.14
N VAL A 157 9.03 -3.68 6.26
CA VAL A 157 9.72 -2.57 6.92
C VAL A 157 10.75 -1.95 5.99
N LYS A 158 11.59 -2.78 5.36
CA LYS A 158 12.60 -2.29 4.41
C LYS A 158 11.95 -1.57 3.22
N ALA A 159 10.90 -2.15 2.65
CA ALA A 159 10.23 -1.60 1.48
C ALA A 159 9.47 -0.29 1.76
N VAL A 160 8.83 -0.18 2.91
CA VAL A 160 7.88 0.90 3.19
C VAL A 160 8.49 2.00 4.06
N GLU A 161 9.10 1.64 5.20
CA GLU A 161 9.80 2.62 6.05
C GLU A 161 11.02 3.16 5.31
N ASN A 162 11.77 2.28 4.64
CA ASN A 162 12.89 2.64 3.77
C ASN A 162 13.91 3.54 4.48
N ALA A 163 14.27 3.21 5.72
CA ALA A 163 15.17 4.00 6.55
C ALA A 163 16.58 4.18 5.94
N ASP A 164 17.05 3.16 5.22
CA ASP A 164 18.35 3.17 4.53
C ASP A 164 18.32 3.91 3.19
N ASN A 165 17.13 4.37 2.75
CA ASN A 165 16.89 4.96 1.43
C ASN A 165 17.26 4.05 0.25
N ASP A 166 17.15 2.73 0.42
CA ASP A 166 17.44 1.73 -0.62
C ASP A 166 16.46 1.79 -1.80
N TYR A 167 15.26 2.33 -1.58
CA TYR A 167 14.20 2.40 -2.57
C TYR A 167 13.73 3.83 -2.84
N THR A 168 13.37 4.09 -4.09
CA THR A 168 12.83 5.36 -4.55
C THR A 168 11.55 5.19 -5.36
N ILE A 169 10.74 6.25 -5.40
CA ILE A 169 9.55 6.35 -6.24
C ILE A 169 9.98 7.05 -7.53
N GLU A 170 9.98 6.30 -8.62
CA GLU A 170 10.50 6.74 -9.92
C GLU A 170 9.35 7.17 -10.84
N HIS A 171 9.51 8.31 -11.50
CA HIS A 171 8.64 8.76 -12.59
C HIS A 171 8.94 8.03 -13.89
N ILE A 172 7.96 7.33 -14.45
CA ILE A 172 8.10 6.57 -15.69
C ILE A 172 8.20 7.52 -16.89
N TRP A 173 7.27 8.47 -17.02
CA TRP A 173 7.43 9.67 -17.82
C TRP A 173 8.20 10.68 -16.96
N PRO A 174 9.45 11.03 -17.30
CA PRO A 174 10.29 11.88 -16.45
C PRO A 174 9.65 13.18 -16.02
N GLN A 175 9.93 13.62 -14.79
CA GLN A 175 9.45 14.91 -14.28
C GLN A 175 10.03 16.09 -15.08
N ASN A 176 11.30 15.99 -15.49
CA ASN A 176 11.93 16.99 -16.35
C ASN A 176 11.80 16.58 -17.83
N THR A 177 11.16 17.43 -18.61
CA THR A 177 10.88 17.20 -20.04
C THR A 177 12.02 17.60 -20.96
N SER A 178 13.15 18.14 -20.46
CA SER A 178 14.24 18.66 -21.31
C SER A 178 14.90 17.64 -22.23
N ARG A 179 14.64 16.34 -22.03
CA ARG A 179 15.11 15.23 -22.86
C ARG A 179 14.00 14.58 -23.67
N LEU A 180 12.81 15.16 -23.65
CA LEU A 180 11.62 14.72 -24.35
C LEU A 180 11.33 15.71 -25.48
N GLU A 181 10.99 15.20 -26.64
CA GLU A 181 10.57 16.02 -27.78
C GLU A 181 9.04 16.16 -27.76
N LEU A 182 8.52 16.95 -26.81
CA LEU A 182 7.08 17.16 -26.64
C LEU A 182 6.60 18.39 -27.42
N THR A 183 5.39 18.30 -27.96
CA THR A 183 4.63 19.47 -28.43
C THR A 183 4.09 20.28 -27.25
N GLU A 184 3.70 21.54 -27.47
CA GLU A 184 3.12 22.40 -26.42
C GLU A 184 1.88 21.77 -25.74
N GLU A 185 1.05 21.04 -26.52
CA GLU A 185 -0.12 20.34 -25.99
C GLU A 185 0.28 19.15 -25.11
N GLU A 186 1.33 18.41 -25.49
CA GLU A 186 1.87 17.31 -24.71
C GLU A 186 2.57 17.79 -23.44
N GLU A 187 3.25 18.94 -23.48
CA GLU A 187 3.84 19.56 -22.28
C GLU A 187 2.76 19.94 -21.26
N ARG A 188 1.67 20.58 -21.72
CA ARG A 188 0.55 20.91 -20.83
C ARG A 188 -0.07 19.66 -20.21
N THR A 189 -0.29 18.64 -21.03
CA THR A 189 -0.83 17.35 -20.55
C THR A 189 0.12 16.68 -19.56
N HIS A 190 1.42 16.70 -19.84
CA HIS A 190 2.45 16.15 -18.97
C HIS A 190 2.44 16.84 -17.60
N ASP A 191 2.42 18.17 -17.58
CA ASP A 191 2.38 18.95 -16.34
C ASP A 191 1.16 18.60 -15.47
N GLU A 192 0.01 18.31 -16.10
CA GLU A 192 -1.20 17.92 -15.40
C GLU A 192 -1.12 16.52 -14.77
N ILE A 193 -0.40 15.55 -15.36
CA ILE A 193 -0.51 14.13 -14.96
C ILE A 193 0.79 13.46 -14.52
N LYS A 194 1.95 14.15 -14.65
CA LYS A 194 3.27 13.56 -14.34
C LYS A 194 3.38 13.04 -12.90
N HIS A 195 2.64 13.63 -11.97
CA HIS A 195 2.63 13.26 -10.56
C HIS A 195 1.56 12.22 -10.18
N SER A 196 0.81 11.70 -11.15
CA SER A 196 -0.24 10.70 -10.89
C SER A 196 0.35 9.33 -10.56
N LEU A 197 -0.35 8.53 -9.74
CA LEU A 197 0.09 7.16 -9.39
C LEU A 197 0.35 6.29 -10.63
N GLY A 198 -0.41 6.51 -11.70
CA GLY A 198 -0.23 5.81 -12.98
C GLY A 198 1.17 6.00 -13.57
N ASN A 199 1.82 7.13 -13.30
CA ASN A 199 3.15 7.47 -13.80
C ASN A 199 4.30 7.10 -12.84
N LEU A 200 4.02 6.49 -11.68
CA LEU A 200 5.03 6.21 -10.67
C LEU A 200 5.29 4.70 -10.54
N THR A 201 6.53 4.32 -10.22
CA THR A 201 6.92 2.94 -9.94
C THR A 201 7.99 2.84 -8.85
N LEU A 202 8.25 1.65 -8.33
CA LEU A 202 9.35 1.42 -7.39
C LEU A 202 10.66 1.11 -8.11
N ALA A 203 11.75 1.66 -7.57
CA ALA A 203 13.10 1.41 -8.03
C ALA A 203 14.04 1.22 -6.83
N VAL A 204 15.10 0.44 -7.01
CA VAL A 204 16.27 0.52 -6.13
C VAL A 204 16.95 1.87 -6.41
N ASP A 205 17.35 2.59 -5.37
CA ASP A 205 17.86 3.97 -5.46
C ASP A 205 18.96 4.13 -6.51
N SER A 206 19.97 3.27 -6.49
CA SER A 206 21.07 3.28 -7.46
C SER A 206 20.61 3.10 -8.92
N ARG A 207 19.52 2.36 -9.14
CA ARG A 207 18.92 2.17 -10.48
C ARG A 207 18.05 3.37 -10.85
N GLY A 208 17.25 3.89 -9.93
CA GLY A 208 16.47 5.11 -10.11
C GLY A 208 17.35 6.29 -10.52
N ALA A 209 18.49 6.48 -9.85
CA ALA A 209 19.49 7.49 -10.21
C ALA A 209 20.05 7.30 -11.64
N ALA A 210 20.24 6.05 -12.08
CA ALA A 210 20.70 5.73 -13.43
C ALA A 210 19.63 5.97 -14.51
N TRP A 211 18.35 5.96 -14.14
CA TRP A 211 17.21 6.21 -15.02
C TRP A 211 16.86 7.71 -15.08
N SER A 212 16.64 8.35 -13.93
CA SER A 212 16.46 9.79 -13.76
C SER A 212 15.56 10.39 -14.86
N ASN A 213 16.07 11.38 -15.61
CA ASN A 213 15.33 12.06 -16.66
C ASN A 213 15.45 11.41 -18.05
N LEU A 214 15.86 10.15 -18.14
CA LEU A 214 15.92 9.46 -19.43
C LEU A 214 14.52 9.23 -20.01
N PRO A 215 14.34 9.34 -21.32
CA PRO A 215 13.10 8.91 -21.98
C PRO A 215 12.72 7.46 -21.66
N TYR A 216 11.42 7.15 -21.65
CA TYR A 216 10.92 5.82 -21.28
C TYR A 216 11.48 4.71 -22.16
N ASP A 217 11.59 4.91 -23.48
CA ASP A 217 12.15 3.95 -24.42
C ASP A 217 13.59 3.56 -24.04
N VAL A 218 14.36 4.51 -23.52
CA VAL A 218 15.69 4.27 -22.95
C VAL A 218 15.58 3.54 -21.61
N LYS A 219 14.74 3.99 -20.67
CA LYS A 219 14.55 3.30 -19.37
C LYS A 219 14.09 1.85 -19.53
N ARG A 220 13.31 1.58 -20.57
CA ARG A 220 12.66 0.30 -20.84
C ARG A 220 13.67 -0.80 -21.15
N ASN A 221 14.66 -0.56 -22.01
CA ASN A 221 15.62 -1.57 -22.43
C ASN A 221 16.98 -0.95 -22.76
N ARG A 222 18.00 -1.31 -21.97
CA ARG A 222 19.40 -0.87 -22.14
C ARG A 222 20.36 -2.04 -22.16
N VAL A 223 19.88 -3.22 -22.55
CA VAL A 223 20.68 -4.46 -22.54
C VAL A 223 21.97 -4.29 -23.34
N LYS A 224 21.94 -3.59 -24.48
CA LYS A 224 23.12 -3.35 -25.33
C LYS A 224 24.20 -2.48 -24.66
N GLU A 225 23.83 -1.66 -23.69
CA GLU A 225 24.75 -0.78 -22.96
C GLU A 225 25.29 -1.42 -21.69
N ASN A 226 24.87 -2.65 -21.35
CA ASN A 226 25.14 -3.30 -20.07
C ASN A 226 24.81 -2.39 -18.86
N LYS A 227 23.70 -1.65 -18.96
CA LYS A 227 23.21 -0.73 -17.93
C LYS A 227 21.87 -1.18 -17.36
N PRO A 228 21.52 -0.77 -16.13
CA PRO A 228 20.22 -1.08 -15.55
C PRO A 228 19.06 -0.55 -16.41
N ASP A 229 18.03 -1.36 -16.57
CA ASP A 229 16.77 -1.04 -17.24
C ASP A 229 15.57 -1.63 -16.48
N TYR A 230 14.37 -1.26 -16.91
CA TYR A 230 13.14 -1.71 -16.26
C TYR A 230 12.92 -3.22 -16.39
N MET A 231 13.35 -3.83 -17.49
CA MET A 231 13.22 -5.28 -17.74
C MET A 231 13.92 -6.12 -16.67
N ASN A 232 15.01 -5.60 -16.10
CA ASN A 232 15.79 -6.27 -15.06
C ASN A 232 15.56 -5.71 -13.65
N SER A 233 14.56 -4.83 -13.44
CA SER A 233 14.26 -4.25 -12.12
C SER A 233 13.99 -5.33 -11.08
N ASP A 234 14.35 -5.07 -9.81
CA ASP A 234 14.05 -5.95 -8.68
C ASP A 234 12.54 -6.02 -8.36
N PHE A 235 11.80 -4.99 -8.78
CA PHE A 235 10.35 -4.86 -8.59
C PHE A 235 9.56 -5.39 -9.81
N PRO A 236 8.80 -6.50 -9.67
CA PRO A 236 7.82 -6.96 -10.65
C PRO A 236 6.95 -5.85 -11.25
N MET A 237 6.48 -4.87 -10.47
CA MET A 237 5.66 -3.78 -11.02
C MET A 237 6.40 -2.97 -12.11
N THR A 238 7.70 -2.75 -11.94
CA THR A 238 8.56 -2.04 -12.89
C THR A 238 8.89 -2.92 -14.10
N ARG A 239 9.13 -4.22 -13.90
CA ARG A 239 9.28 -5.19 -15.00
C ARG A 239 7.99 -5.35 -15.81
N ASN A 240 6.83 -5.27 -15.14
CA ASN A 240 5.52 -5.40 -15.78
C ASN A 240 5.27 -4.24 -16.75
N ILE A 241 5.60 -3.02 -16.32
CA ILE A 241 5.53 -1.81 -17.17
C ILE A 241 6.31 -2.03 -18.48
N SER A 242 7.58 -2.46 -18.39
CA SER A 242 8.41 -2.62 -19.60
C SER A 242 7.93 -3.74 -20.52
N ARG A 243 7.36 -4.81 -19.96
CA ARG A 243 6.82 -5.94 -20.73
C ARG A 243 5.52 -5.59 -21.45
N GLU A 244 4.62 -4.88 -20.77
CA GLU A 244 3.30 -4.57 -21.31
C GLU A 244 3.31 -3.37 -22.26
N TYR A 245 4.09 -2.34 -21.96
CA TYR A 245 4.03 -1.07 -22.66
C TYR A 245 5.29 -0.84 -23.51
N GLY A 246 5.09 -0.72 -24.84
CA GLY A 246 6.16 -0.38 -25.78
C GLY A 246 6.51 1.11 -25.81
N THR A 247 5.53 1.96 -25.49
CA THR A 247 5.65 3.42 -25.41
C THR A 247 5.04 3.92 -24.10
N TRP A 248 5.28 5.18 -23.75
CA TRP A 248 4.74 5.76 -22.52
C TRP A 248 4.31 7.20 -22.74
N GLY A 249 3.17 7.55 -22.15
CA GLY A 249 2.53 8.85 -22.26
C GLY A 249 1.17 8.81 -21.58
N GLN A 250 0.33 9.82 -21.83
CA GLN A 250 -0.98 9.98 -21.18
C GLN A 250 -1.82 8.70 -21.19
N LYS A 251 -2.00 8.07 -22.37
CA LYS A 251 -2.85 6.87 -22.51
C LYS A 251 -2.38 5.72 -21.63
N GLN A 252 -1.06 5.51 -21.51
CA GLN A 252 -0.49 4.45 -20.69
C GLN A 252 -0.60 4.78 -19.19
N ILE A 253 -0.38 6.05 -18.81
CA ILE A 253 -0.55 6.52 -17.44
C ILE A 253 -1.99 6.29 -16.98
N GLU A 254 -2.98 6.71 -17.78
CA GLU A 254 -4.40 6.51 -17.47
C GLU A 254 -4.79 5.03 -17.42
N SER A 255 -4.30 4.23 -18.37
CA SER A 255 -4.53 2.78 -18.40
C SER A 255 -3.98 2.11 -17.15
N ARG A 256 -2.75 2.41 -16.76
CA ARG A 256 -2.10 1.85 -15.58
C ARG A 256 -2.74 2.33 -14.29
N LEU A 257 -3.12 3.61 -14.21
CA LEU A 257 -3.84 4.17 -13.05
C LEU A 257 -5.14 3.38 -12.80
N LYS A 258 -5.91 3.07 -13.85
CA LYS A 258 -7.13 2.25 -13.75
C LYS A 258 -6.84 0.85 -13.18
N LYS A 259 -5.72 0.22 -13.56
CA LYS A 259 -5.32 -1.08 -13.01
C LYS A 259 -4.95 -1.01 -11.54
N LEU A 260 -4.17 0.00 -11.15
CA LEU A 260 -3.79 0.23 -9.75
C LEU A 260 -5.02 0.48 -8.87
N ILE A 261 -5.98 1.27 -9.36
CA ILE A 261 -7.22 1.53 -8.63
C ILE A 261 -8.05 0.26 -8.51
N LYS A 262 -8.22 -0.51 -9.60
CA LYS A 262 -8.96 -1.78 -9.56
C LYS A 262 -8.35 -2.76 -8.56
N TYR A 263 -7.03 -2.83 -8.49
CA TYR A 263 -6.32 -3.61 -7.47
C TYR A 263 -6.62 -3.08 -6.07
N ALA A 264 -6.49 -1.76 -5.86
CA ALA A 264 -6.70 -1.13 -4.55
C ALA A 264 -8.14 -1.29 -4.04
N GLU A 265 -9.14 -1.20 -4.92
CA GLU A 265 -10.55 -1.44 -4.60
C GLU A 265 -10.75 -2.82 -3.98
N LYS A 266 -10.07 -3.84 -4.50
CA LYS A 266 -10.14 -5.20 -3.94
C LYS A 266 -9.30 -5.33 -2.67
N ARG A 267 -8.03 -4.90 -2.71
CA ARG A 267 -7.10 -5.02 -1.59
C ARG A 267 -7.54 -4.29 -0.31
N TRP A 268 -8.27 -3.19 -0.45
CA TRP A 268 -8.83 -2.44 0.68
C TRP A 268 -10.36 -2.36 0.64
N SER A 269 -11.01 -3.42 0.12
CA SER A 269 -12.46 -3.56 0.18
C SER A 269 -12.95 -3.71 1.62
N LEU A 270 -14.16 -3.23 1.92
CA LEU A 270 -14.83 -3.52 3.18
C LEU A 270 -15.45 -4.92 3.18
N ASP A 271 -15.72 -5.48 2.00
CA ASP A 271 -16.18 -6.86 1.83
C ASP A 271 -15.01 -7.83 1.99
N ALA A 272 -15.09 -8.69 3.00
CA ALA A 272 -14.07 -9.68 3.31
C ALA A 272 -13.82 -10.62 2.13
N SER A 273 -14.87 -11.06 1.42
CA SER A 273 -14.75 -12.01 0.30
C SER A 273 -14.00 -11.41 -0.89
N GLU A 274 -14.07 -10.09 -1.08
CA GLU A 274 -13.29 -9.39 -2.10
C GLU A 274 -11.87 -9.09 -1.64
N ARG A 275 -11.69 -8.81 -0.35
CA ARG A 275 -10.42 -8.37 0.24
C ARG A 275 -9.46 -9.51 0.50
N GLU A 276 -9.94 -10.60 1.08
CA GLU A 276 -9.13 -11.69 1.60
C GLU A 276 -8.11 -12.25 0.59
N PRO A 277 -8.44 -12.46 -0.71
CA PRO A 277 -7.47 -12.97 -1.69
C PRO A 277 -6.28 -12.04 -1.93
N TYR A 278 -6.40 -10.76 -1.58
CA TYR A 278 -5.37 -9.73 -1.77
C TYR A 278 -4.71 -9.31 -0.46
N ALA A 279 -5.46 -9.28 0.65
CA ALA A 279 -4.95 -8.85 1.96
C ALA A 279 -4.08 -9.88 2.67
N SER A 280 -4.33 -11.17 2.39
CA SER A 280 -3.55 -12.31 2.89
C SER A 280 -2.20 -12.49 2.20
N ILE A 281 -1.94 -11.78 1.10
CA ILE A 281 -0.68 -11.86 0.39
C ILE A 281 0.44 -11.31 1.27
N LYS A 282 1.44 -12.16 1.54
CA LYS A 282 2.62 -11.84 2.35
C LYS A 282 3.91 -12.41 1.74
N PRO A 283 5.09 -11.86 2.07
CA PRO A 283 6.37 -12.45 1.69
C PRO A 283 6.53 -13.87 2.22
N SER A 284 7.35 -14.66 1.53
CA SER A 284 7.70 -16.03 1.97
C SER A 284 8.49 -16.07 3.27
N GLU A 285 9.20 -14.99 3.61
CA GLU A 285 9.96 -14.84 4.85
C GLU A 285 9.41 -13.64 5.64
N LEU A 286 8.81 -13.93 6.80
CA LEU A 286 8.41 -12.91 7.76
C LEU A 286 9.60 -12.61 8.69
N GLU A 287 10.57 -11.82 8.22
CA GLU A 287 11.57 -11.19 9.10
C GLU A 287 10.89 -10.23 10.07
#